data_AF-A0A2N0RHR7-F1
#
_entry.id   AF-A0A2N0RHR7-F1
#
_cell.length_a   1.000
_cell.length_b   1.000
_cell.length_c   1.000
_cell.angle_alpha   90.00
_cell.angle_beta   90.00
_cell.angle_gamma   90.00
#
_symmetry.space_group_name_H-M   'P 1'
#
loop_
_entity.id
_entity.type
_entity.pdbx_description
1 polymer ?
#
loop_
_entity_poly.entity_id
_entity_poly.type
_entity_poly.pdbx_seq_one_letter_code
_entity_poly.pdbx_strand_id
1 'polypeptide(L)'
;TKASDIYSFGMIMWEFMTGRRPFWDRNHDTKLIIEIFDGLRPPIVTNAPEGYIELMKECWDSNPNKRPTANDIYSRIKEIQEN
;
A
#
# COMPACT_ATOMS: atom_id res chain seq x y z
N THR A 1 -7.55 -6.92 12.03
CA THR A 1 -8.04 -8.09 11.27
C THR A 1 -7.03 -8.41 10.19
N LYS A 2 -7.05 -9.62 9.59
CA LYS A 2 -6.14 -9.96 8.49
C LYS A 2 -6.13 -8.90 7.37
N ALA A 3 -7.30 -8.43 6.95
CA ALA A 3 -7.42 -7.37 5.94
C ALA A 3 -6.85 -6.01 6.39
N SER A 4 -6.83 -5.72 7.70
CA SER A 4 -6.16 -4.53 8.23
C SER A 4 -4.64 -4.68 8.22
N ASP A 5 -4.12 -5.89 8.46
CA ASP A 5 -2.69 -6.17 8.36
C ASP A 5 -2.22 -5.99 6.91
N ILE A 6 -3.02 -6.43 5.93
CA ILE A 6 -2.77 -6.21 4.50
C ILE A 6 -2.75 -4.72 4.12
N TYR A 7 -3.66 -3.92 4.68
CA TYR A 7 -3.63 -2.46 4.48
C TYR A 7 -2.32 -1.84 4.95
N SER A 8 -1.90 -2.19 6.17
CA SER A 8 -0.63 -1.73 6.74
C SER A 8 0.57 -2.22 5.91
N PHE A 9 0.50 -3.45 5.38
CA PHE A 9 1.52 -3.98 4.47
C PHE A 9 1.61 -3.17 3.17
N GLY A 10 0.48 -2.74 2.59
CA GLY A 10 0.49 -1.82 1.44
C GLY A 10 1.19 -0.49 1.73
N MET A 11 1.06 0.04 2.96
CA MET A 11 1.80 1.23 3.39
C MET A 11 3.31 0.97 3.54
N ILE A 12 3.70 -0.22 4.01
CA ILE A 12 5.10 -0.66 4.07
C ILE A 12 5.69 -0.81 2.67
N MET A 13 4.95 -1.38 1.72
CA MET A 13 5.38 -1.46 0.31
C MET A 13 5.69 -0.06 -0.25
N TRP A 14 4.81 0.92 0.03
CA TRP A 14 5.06 2.30 -0.38
C TRP A 14 6.27 2.93 0.30
N GLU A 15 6.44 2.69 1.60
CA GLU A 15 7.60 3.16 2.36
C GLU A 15 8.90 2.56 1.81
N PHE A 16 8.92 1.26 1.50
CA PHE A 16 10.06 0.58 0.91
C PHE A 16 10.43 1.15 -0.46
N MET A 17 9.41 1.40 -1.31
CA MET A 17 9.60 1.98 -2.64
C MET A 17 10.17 3.40 -2.60
N THR A 18 9.81 4.19 -1.59
CA THR A 18 10.14 5.63 -1.56
C THR A 18 11.25 5.99 -0.56
N GLY A 19 11.55 5.10 0.39
CA GLY A 19 12.41 5.39 1.54
C GLY A 19 11.83 6.46 2.47
N ARG A 20 10.52 6.73 2.40
CA ARG A 20 9.85 7.79 3.16
C ARG A 20 8.66 7.25 3.91
N ARG A 21 8.36 7.85 5.06
CA ARG A 21 7.12 7.61 5.78
C ARG A 21 5.92 8.03 4.90
N PRO A 22 4.83 7.25 4.83
CA PRO A 22 3.60 7.68 4.17
C PRO A 22 3.13 9.03 4.70
N PHE A 23 2.86 9.98 3.80
CA PHE A 23 2.50 11.37 4.13
C PHE A 23 3.56 12.14 4.94
N TRP A 24 4.85 11.88 4.69
CA TRP A 24 5.99 12.54 5.35
C TRP A 24 5.96 14.09 5.32
N ASP A 25 5.21 14.68 4.39
CA ASP A 25 5.03 16.12 4.20
C ASP A 25 3.81 16.70 4.95
N ARG A 26 3.14 15.89 5.78
CA ARG A 26 1.90 16.23 6.48
C ARG A 26 2.03 15.97 7.99
N ASN A 27 1.27 16.72 8.78
CA ASN A 27 1.08 16.39 10.19
C ASN A 27 0.22 15.12 10.33
N HIS A 28 0.63 14.21 11.20
CA HIS A 28 -0.13 13.00 11.53
C HIS A 28 -1.18 13.30 12.60
N ASP A 29 -2.18 14.09 12.23
CA ASP A 29 -3.26 14.54 13.11
C ASP A 29 -4.63 14.00 12.67
N THR A 30 -5.68 14.37 13.39
CA THR A 30 -7.06 13.93 13.10
C THR A 30 -7.52 14.35 11.70
N LYS A 31 -7.01 15.47 11.16
CA LYS A 31 -7.36 15.92 9.81
C LYS A 31 -6.83 14.92 8.78
N LEU A 32 -5.57 14.51 8.91
CA LEU A 32 -4.99 13.50 8.00
C LEU A 32 -5.75 12.17 8.10
N ILE A 33 -6.18 11.76 9.30
CA ILE A 33 -6.98 10.52 9.48
C ILE A 33 -8.29 10.60 8.68
N ILE A 34 -9.00 11.72 8.74
CA ILE A 34 -10.25 11.93 8.00
C ILE A 34 -9.98 11.91 6.49
N GLU A 35 -8.94 12.59 6.02
CA GLU A 35 -8.59 12.59 4.60
C GLU A 35 -8.26 11.17 4.08
N ILE A 36 -7.55 10.35 4.87
CA ILE A 36 -7.26 8.94 4.53
C ILE A 36 -8.55 8.11 4.46
N PHE A 37 -9.45 8.33 5.42
CA PHE A 37 -10.77 7.69 5.44
C PHE A 37 -11.59 8.04 4.19
N ASP A 38 -11.51 9.30 3.74
CA ASP A 38 -12.17 9.81 2.53
C ASP A 38 -11.48 9.39 1.23
N GLY A 39 -10.41 8.60 1.31
CA GLY A 39 -9.76 8.00 0.15
C GLY A 39 -8.41 8.60 -0.22
N LEU A 40 -7.86 9.54 0.57
CA LEU A 40 -6.49 10.00 0.36
C LEU A 40 -5.52 8.83 0.44
N ARG A 41 -4.57 8.77 -0.50
CA ARG A 41 -3.49 7.78 -0.55
C ARG A 41 -2.15 8.48 -0.79
N PRO A 42 -1.03 7.88 -0.37
CA PRO A 42 0.29 8.42 -0.67
C PRO A 42 0.52 8.55 -2.19
N PRO A 43 1.31 9.54 -2.65
CA PRO A 43 1.55 9.75 -4.07
C PRO A 43 2.29 8.56 -4.69
N ILE A 44 1.85 8.12 -5.87
CA ILE A 44 2.50 7.04 -6.60
C ILE A 44 3.75 7.60 -7.28
N VAL A 45 4.90 7.05 -6.94
CA VAL A 45 6.19 7.45 -7.51
C VAL A 45 6.55 6.48 -8.64
N THR A 46 7.03 7.02 -9.74
CA THR A 46 7.45 6.24 -10.91
C THR A 46 8.88 5.75 -10.69
N ASN A 47 9.04 4.45 -10.40
CA ASN A 47 10.26 3.62 -10.59
C ASN A 47 10.14 2.34 -9.74
N ALA A 48 9.14 1.50 -10.01
CA ALA A 48 8.99 0.20 -9.37
C ALA A 48 8.91 -0.89 -10.45
N PRO A 49 9.27 -2.15 -10.13
CA PRO A 49 9.05 -3.28 -11.01
C PRO A 49 7.59 -3.37 -11.48
N GLU A 50 7.38 -3.96 -12.65
CA GLU A 50 6.04 -4.19 -13.20
C GLU A 50 5.17 -4.96 -12.19
N GLY A 51 3.91 -4.58 -12.05
CA GLY A 51 2.97 -5.21 -11.11
C GLY A 51 3.12 -4.79 -9.64
N TYR A 52 4.25 -4.22 -9.20
CA TYR A 52 4.47 -3.82 -7.81
C TYR A 52 3.47 -2.75 -7.34
N ILE A 53 3.31 -1.69 -8.15
CA ILE A 53 2.39 -0.58 -7.84
C ILE A 53 0.95 -1.06 -7.78
N GLU A 54 0.53 -1.95 -8.68
CA GLU A 54 -0.83 -2.48 -8.68
C GLU A 54 -1.08 -3.37 -7.46
N LEU A 55 -0.14 -4.26 -7.11
CA LEU A 55 -0.24 -5.06 -5.89
C LEU A 55 -0.32 -4.19 -4.63
N MET A 56 0.53 -3.17 -4.53
CA MET A 56 0.50 -2.19 -3.43
C MET A 56 -0.85 -1.49 -3.34
N LYS A 57 -1.43 -1.08 -4.49
CA LYS A 57 -2.74 -0.43 -4.52
C LYS A 57 -3.87 -1.32 -4.05
N GLU A 58 -3.85 -2.59 -4.44
CA GLU A 58 -4.84 -3.56 -4.00
C GLU A 58 -4.76 -3.81 -2.48
N CYS A 59 -3.55 -3.78 -1.90
CA CYS A 59 -3.36 -3.94 -0.46
C CYS A 59 -4.06 -2.83 0.36
N TRP A 60 -4.09 -1.59 -0.13
CA TRP A 60 -4.72 -0.45 0.57
C TRP A 60 -6.11 -0.05 0.04
N ASP A 61 -6.81 -0.96 -0.66
CA ASP A 61 -8.18 -0.72 -1.13
C ASP A 61 -9.09 -0.32 0.05
N SER A 62 -9.98 0.65 -0.19
CA SER A 62 -10.93 1.11 0.84
C SER A 62 -11.90 0.01 1.26
N ASN A 63 -12.24 -0.93 0.38
CA ASN A 63 -13.02 -2.12 0.70
C ASN A 63 -12.10 -3.25 1.20
N PRO A 64 -12.18 -3.66 2.48
CA PRO A 64 -11.34 -4.73 3.03
C PRO A 64 -11.47 -6.07 2.31
N ASN A 65 -12.60 -6.34 1.66
CA ASN A 65 -12.85 -7.60 0.96
C ASN A 65 -12.17 -7.66 -0.43
N LYS A 66 -11.71 -6.52 -0.95
CA LYS A 66 -10.96 -6.44 -2.20
C LYS A 66 -9.45 -6.60 -2.00
N ARG A 67 -8.99 -6.59 -0.75
CA ARG A 67 -7.58 -6.71 -0.42
C ARG A 67 -7.14 -8.18 -0.63
N PRO A 68 -5.97 -8.42 -1.23
CA PRO A 68 -5.44 -9.76 -1.42
C PRO A 68 -5.15 -10.43 -0.08
N THR A 69 -5.05 -11.76 -0.07
CA THR A 69 -4.54 -12.47 1.12
C THR A 69 -3.02 -12.39 1.19
N ALA A 70 -2.44 -12.68 2.35
CA ALA A 70 -0.99 -12.76 2.50
C ALA A 70 -0.34 -13.79 1.53
N ASN A 71 -1.05 -14.88 1.24
CA ASN A 71 -0.59 -15.89 0.27
C ASN A 71 -0.59 -15.34 -1.16
N ASP A 72 -1.61 -14.57 -1.56
CA ASP A 72 -1.67 -13.96 -2.88
C ASP A 72 -0.55 -12.93 -3.07
N ILE A 73 -0.30 -12.12 -2.04
CA ILE A 73 0.80 -11.14 -2.03
C ILE A 73 2.14 -11.85 -2.17
N TYR A 74 2.38 -12.91 -1.40
CA TYR A 74 3.63 -13.67 -1.47
C TYR A 74 3.88 -14.24 -2.87
N SER A 75 2.87 -14.88 -3.47
CA SER A 75 2.96 -15.43 -4.83
C SER A 75 3.28 -14.34 -5.85
N ARG A 76 2.59 -13.19 -5.80
CA ARG A 76 2.82 -12.08 -6.73
C ARG A 76 4.16 -11.40 -6.54
N ILE A 77 4.64 -11.23 -5.30
CA ILE A 77 5.98 -10.70 -5.06
C ILE A 77 7.04 -11.62 -5.67
N LYS A 78 6.86 -12.93 -5.54
CA LYS A 78 7.78 -13.90 -6.15
C LYS A 78 7.79 -13.78 -7.68
N GLU A 79 6.63 -13.68 -8.32
CA GLU A 79 6.52 -13.46 -9.78
C GLU A 79 7.20 -12.14 -10.20
N ILE A 80 7.03 -11.07 -9.43
CA ILE A 80 7.67 -9.77 -9.71
C ILE A 80 9.20 -9.87 -9.62
N GLN A 81 9.74 -10.68 -8.70
CA GLN A 81 11.20 -10.85 -8.53
C GLN A 81 11.85 -11.69 -9.63
N GLU A 82 11.08 -12.55 -10.29
CA GLU A 82 11.57 -13.47 -11.33
C GLU A 82 11.58 -12.81 -12.73
N ASN A 83 11.02 -11.61 -12.87
CA ASN A 83 11.03 -10.78 -14.09
C ASN A 83 12.11 -9.70 -14.04
#